data_AF-A0AAD4MSQ3-F1
#
_entry.id   AF-A0AAD4MSQ3-F1
#
_cell.length_a   1.000
_cell.length_b   1.000
_cell.length_c   1.000
_cell.angle_alpha   90.00
_cell.angle_beta   90.00
_cell.angle_gamma   90.00
#
_symmetry.space_group_name_H-M   'P 1'
#
loop_
_entity.id
_entity.type
_entity.pdbx_description
1 polymer ?
#
loop_
_entity_poly.entity_id
_entity_poly.type
_entity_poly.pdbx_seq_one_letter_code
_entity_poly.pdbx_strand_id
1 'polypeptide(L)'
;MLNFIVRLTGLYFADVKQKSPIFRFLTVFRVVLLQIITIVYSLFAIHQLCTQPGRHTIESLNIEFLLECAWFVQAVLAMIFLIHWQRKGLLQLLMERVIIRPPNKDDNITEGFIKVRRTMRWMLLICAILTMNFTGIMATFVVRHTDNWLEPYLGFHRFDFIYMFIGVYGFAVSNLTLTLFVVTVRCLYVQLKEFNQKLKVLLATALTCKDVKLNLSRHLLDLFHIHKNLADKIQLVDTTFQAYTLVNMSIGIPTSVLALIVFIRRRTFLAAFYSLNDTACCTFQMLGLTIVPAQIYMEFRSAHEILYRNSAIWVDYDTKLYQIGRMFAKSAVQNHIGITLGGYIPVTKSLILTSASLILPYVLLCIQLQVGSNYSVLPFSHSDGYRNSSTLLENIILTDLVWPSNRSSPLKK
;
A
#
# COMPACT_ATOMS: atom_id res chain seq x y z
N MET A 1 0.32 -21.96 -6.24
CA MET A 1 1.27 -20.81 -6.21
C MET A 1 0.91 -19.77 -5.15
N LEU A 2 -0.33 -19.27 -5.06
CA LEU A 2 -0.72 -18.39 -3.94
C LEU A 2 -0.54 -19.09 -2.57
N ASN A 3 -0.89 -20.37 -2.47
CA ASN A 3 -0.56 -21.23 -1.31
C ASN A 3 0.94 -21.25 -0.96
N PHE A 4 1.83 -21.11 -1.95
CA PHE A 4 3.27 -21.06 -1.70
C PHE A 4 3.66 -19.73 -1.03
N ILE A 5 3.12 -18.60 -1.51
CA ILE A 5 3.33 -17.27 -0.89
C ILE A 5 2.86 -17.29 0.58
N VAL A 6 1.66 -17.83 0.81
CA VAL A 6 1.10 -17.90 2.18
C VAL A 6 1.85 -18.92 3.05
N ARG A 7 2.41 -20.00 2.47
CA ARG A 7 3.28 -20.92 3.22
C ARG A 7 4.63 -20.30 3.55
N LEU A 8 5.18 -19.44 2.68
CA LEU A 8 6.43 -18.72 2.93
C LEU A 8 6.34 -17.76 4.12
N THR A 9 5.16 -17.24 4.45
CA THR A 9 5.00 -16.39 5.66
C THR A 9 5.12 -17.20 6.95
N GLY A 10 5.01 -18.53 6.91
CA GLY A 10 4.95 -19.38 8.09
C GLY A 10 3.65 -19.25 8.90
N LEU A 11 2.69 -18.45 8.44
CA LEU A 11 1.41 -18.18 9.11
C LEU A 11 0.25 -19.03 8.56
N TYR A 12 0.53 -20.06 7.75
CA TYR A 12 -0.51 -20.80 7.01
C TYR A 12 -1.41 -21.69 7.89
N PHE A 13 -2.71 -21.40 7.95
CA PHE A 13 -3.73 -22.18 8.69
C PHE A 13 -4.58 -23.14 7.84
N ALA A 14 -4.55 -23.08 6.50
CA ALA A 14 -5.59 -23.75 5.71
C ALA A 14 -5.47 -25.29 5.65
N ASP A 15 -4.29 -25.89 5.87
CA ASP A 15 -4.14 -27.37 5.99
C ASP A 15 -4.44 -27.90 7.40
N VAL A 16 -4.80 -27.03 8.34
CA VAL A 16 -4.92 -27.41 9.75
C VAL A 16 -6.15 -28.27 9.99
N LYS A 17 -7.22 -28.15 9.18
CA LYS A 17 -8.46 -28.95 9.31
C LYS A 17 -8.29 -30.45 9.03
N GLN A 18 -7.23 -30.88 8.35
CA GLN A 18 -6.94 -32.30 8.07
C GLN A 18 -5.83 -32.90 8.96
N LYS A 19 -5.11 -32.08 9.73
CA LYS A 19 -3.98 -32.55 10.56
C LYS A 19 -4.40 -32.82 12.01
N SER A 20 -3.57 -33.60 12.70
CA SER A 20 -3.74 -33.99 14.12
C SER A 20 -3.92 -32.77 15.02
N PRO A 21 -4.71 -32.87 16.12
CA PRO A 21 -5.02 -31.75 17.01
C PRO A 21 -3.76 -31.06 17.57
N ILE A 22 -2.71 -31.85 17.84
CA ILE A 22 -1.41 -31.36 18.33
C ILE A 22 -0.75 -30.44 17.31
N PHE A 23 -0.77 -30.79 16.02
CA PHE A 23 -0.18 -29.96 14.97
C PHE A 23 -0.93 -28.64 14.80
N ARG A 24 -2.25 -28.64 15.02
CA ARG A 24 -3.07 -27.43 15.03
C ARG A 24 -2.66 -26.50 16.16
N PHE A 25 -2.55 -27.06 17.37
CA PHE A 25 -2.15 -26.32 18.55
C PHE A 25 -0.76 -25.70 18.36
N LEU A 26 0.23 -26.46 17.91
CA LEU A 26 1.59 -25.97 17.65
C LEU A 26 1.63 -24.85 16.61
N THR A 27 0.82 -24.95 15.55
CA THR A 27 0.76 -23.91 14.51
C THR A 27 0.14 -22.62 15.06
N VAL A 28 -0.99 -22.72 15.79
CA VAL A 28 -1.63 -21.56 16.43
C VAL A 28 -0.69 -20.93 17.45
N PHE A 29 -0.07 -21.75 18.31
CA PHE A 29 0.88 -21.29 19.32
C PHE A 29 2.06 -20.55 18.69
N ARG A 30 2.67 -21.08 17.61
CA ARG A 30 3.75 -20.41 16.88
C ARG A 30 3.33 -19.04 16.35
N VAL A 31 2.14 -18.96 15.74
CA VAL A 31 1.63 -17.70 15.19
C VAL A 31 1.39 -16.67 16.28
N VAL A 32 0.72 -17.07 17.37
CA VAL A 32 0.43 -16.19 18.51
C VAL A 32 1.73 -15.73 19.17
N LEU A 33 2.69 -16.63 19.37
CA LEU A 33 4.00 -16.32 19.94
C LEU A 33 4.74 -15.29 19.07
N LEU A 34 4.81 -15.52 17.75
CA LEU A 34 5.45 -14.57 16.82
C LEU A 34 4.78 -13.20 16.89
N GLN A 35 3.45 -13.13 16.92
CA GLN A 35 2.73 -11.86 17.05
C GLN A 35 2.98 -11.16 18.38
N ILE A 36 2.91 -11.88 19.50
CA ILE A 36 3.17 -11.29 20.83
C ILE A 36 4.58 -10.73 20.86
N ILE A 37 5.56 -11.49 20.38
CA ILE A 37 6.94 -11.06 20.30
C ILE A 37 7.04 -9.78 19.47
N THR A 38 6.51 -9.75 18.23
CA THR A 38 6.56 -8.55 17.39
C THR A 38 5.86 -7.35 18.05
N ILE A 39 4.73 -7.55 18.72
CA ILE A 39 3.99 -6.47 19.41
C ILE A 39 4.79 -5.95 20.60
N VAL A 40 5.33 -6.82 21.45
CA VAL A 40 6.12 -6.43 22.63
C VAL A 40 7.35 -5.63 22.19
N TYR A 41 8.06 -6.08 21.16
CA TYR A 41 9.20 -5.33 20.62
C TYR A 41 8.76 -4.00 19.98
N SER A 42 7.62 -3.94 19.29
CA SER A 42 7.09 -2.68 18.76
C SER A 42 6.74 -1.70 19.87
N LEU A 43 6.10 -2.18 20.94
CA LEU A 43 5.76 -1.37 22.11
C LEU A 43 7.00 -0.90 22.87
N PHE A 44 8.01 -1.76 22.98
CA PHE A 44 9.29 -1.39 23.57
C PHE A 44 9.97 -0.28 22.76
N ALA A 45 9.98 -0.38 21.42
CA ALA A 45 10.49 0.67 20.56
C ALA A 45 9.75 2.00 20.78
N ILE A 46 8.40 1.97 20.80
CA ILE A 46 7.59 3.16 21.08
C ILE A 46 7.84 3.73 22.48
N HIS A 47 7.99 2.88 23.49
CA HIS A 47 8.27 3.32 24.85
C HIS A 47 9.60 4.09 24.92
N GLN A 48 10.64 3.58 24.25
CA GLN A 48 11.95 4.24 24.21
C GLN A 48 11.89 5.63 23.55
N LEU A 49 11.06 5.83 22.51
CA LEU A 49 10.80 7.17 21.95
C LEU A 49 10.25 8.14 22.99
N CYS A 50 9.35 7.66 23.85
CA CYS A 50 8.69 8.50 24.83
C CYS A 50 9.58 8.79 26.05
N THR A 51 10.50 7.89 26.41
CA THR A 51 11.27 7.97 27.67
C THR A 51 12.67 8.54 27.54
N GLN A 52 13.23 8.70 26.34
CA GLN A 52 14.56 9.32 26.16
C GLN A 52 14.52 10.73 25.54
N PRO A 53 13.81 11.72 26.11
CA PRO A 53 13.89 13.10 25.66
C PRO A 53 15.20 13.73 26.18
N GLY A 54 16.31 13.65 25.43
CA GLY A 54 17.42 14.58 25.68
C GLY A 54 18.87 14.13 25.42
N ARG A 55 19.17 12.95 24.86
CA ARG A 55 20.57 12.50 24.69
C ARG A 55 21.11 12.42 23.27
N HIS A 56 20.32 12.68 22.23
CA HIS A 56 20.78 12.66 20.85
C HIS A 56 20.36 13.94 20.14
N THR A 57 21.20 14.46 19.24
CA THR A 57 20.89 15.61 18.38
C THR A 57 19.49 15.45 17.77
N ILE A 58 18.57 16.29 18.25
CA ILE A 58 17.14 15.97 18.50
C ILE A 58 16.31 15.75 17.23
N GLU A 59 16.85 15.97 16.03
CA GLU A 59 16.04 16.00 14.81
C GLU A 59 16.27 14.85 13.83
N SER A 60 17.50 14.33 13.69
CA SER A 60 17.80 13.31 12.67
C SER A 60 17.50 11.90 13.16
N LEU A 61 17.79 11.63 14.44
CA LEU A 61 17.64 10.30 15.02
C LEU A 61 16.16 9.95 15.30
N ASN A 62 15.34 10.95 15.62
CA ASN A 62 13.91 10.78 15.87
C ASN A 62 13.12 10.37 14.62
N ILE A 63 13.55 10.80 13.42
CA ILE A 63 12.85 10.50 12.17
C ILE A 63 13.15 9.08 11.68
N GLU A 64 14.41 8.64 11.75
CA GLU A 64 14.81 7.28 11.38
C GLU A 64 14.11 6.24 12.26
N PHE A 65 14.06 6.50 13.56
CA PHE A 65 13.36 5.62 14.49
C PHE A 65 11.83 5.62 14.27
N LEU A 66 11.23 6.77 13.96
CA LEU A 66 9.81 6.85 13.62
C LEU A 66 9.49 6.06 12.34
N LEU A 67 10.41 6.08 11.36
CA LEU A 67 10.31 5.28 10.14
C LEU A 67 10.35 3.77 10.45
N GLU A 68 11.25 3.32 11.33
CA GLU A 68 11.30 1.93 11.80
C GLU A 68 10.01 1.53 12.54
N CYS A 69 9.51 2.38 13.43
CA CYS A 69 8.23 2.14 14.12
C CYS A 69 7.08 1.95 13.12
N ALA A 70 7.02 2.78 12.08
CA ALA A 70 6.02 2.65 11.04
C ALA A 70 6.12 1.30 10.30
N TRP A 71 7.33 0.83 10.02
CA TRP A 71 7.56 -0.50 9.43
C TRP A 71 7.08 -1.63 10.35
N PHE A 72 7.36 -1.55 11.66
CA PHE A 72 6.88 -2.53 12.63
C PHE A 72 5.35 -2.55 12.72
N VAL A 73 4.71 -1.38 12.78
CA VAL A 73 3.24 -1.28 12.80
C VAL A 73 2.64 -1.89 11.55
N GLN A 74 3.19 -1.59 10.36
CA GLN A 74 2.76 -2.20 9.10
C GLN A 74 2.94 -3.73 9.10
N ALA A 75 4.06 -4.23 9.63
CA ALA A 75 4.31 -5.67 9.73
C ALA A 75 3.30 -6.37 10.65
N VAL A 76 3.03 -5.81 11.83
CA VAL A 76 2.02 -6.34 12.77
C VAL A 76 0.65 -6.37 12.12
N LEU A 77 0.25 -5.28 11.46
CA LEU A 77 -1.04 -5.20 10.77
C LEU A 77 -1.14 -6.21 9.63
N ALA A 78 -0.09 -6.38 8.82
CA ALA A 78 -0.04 -7.39 7.76
C ALA A 78 -0.21 -8.81 8.32
N MET A 79 0.42 -9.13 9.45
CA MET A 79 0.21 -10.41 10.14
C MET A 79 -1.24 -10.58 10.61
N ILE A 80 -1.82 -9.56 11.24
CA ILE A 80 -3.22 -9.58 11.71
C ILE A 80 -4.18 -9.82 10.55
N PHE A 81 -4.02 -9.11 9.43
CA PHE A 81 -4.84 -9.28 8.24
C PHE A 81 -4.68 -10.68 7.62
N LEU A 82 -3.45 -11.19 7.51
CA LEU A 82 -3.22 -12.55 7.00
C LEU A 82 -3.97 -13.60 7.84
N ILE A 83 -3.85 -13.53 9.17
CA ILE A 83 -4.55 -14.44 10.07
C ILE A 83 -6.06 -14.27 9.93
N HIS A 84 -6.55 -13.03 9.89
CA HIS A 84 -7.97 -12.74 9.73
C HIS A 84 -8.54 -13.37 8.45
N TRP A 85 -7.86 -13.19 7.32
CA TRP A 85 -8.28 -13.74 6.03
C TRP A 85 -8.22 -15.26 6.00
N GLN A 86 -7.24 -15.87 6.67
CA GLN A 86 -7.14 -17.32 6.77
C GLN A 86 -8.25 -17.90 7.67
N ARG A 87 -8.52 -17.29 8.83
CA ARG A 87 -9.58 -17.74 9.75
C ARG A 87 -10.96 -17.68 9.11
N LYS A 88 -11.24 -16.65 8.31
CA LYS A 88 -12.49 -16.51 7.56
C LYS A 88 -12.56 -17.37 6.29
N GLY A 89 -11.48 -18.07 5.92
CA GLY A 89 -11.42 -18.83 4.66
C GLY A 89 -11.41 -17.95 3.40
N LEU A 90 -11.21 -16.64 3.53
CA LEU A 90 -11.22 -15.69 2.41
C LEU A 90 -10.11 -15.99 1.40
N LEU A 91 -8.91 -16.37 1.88
CA LEU A 91 -7.81 -16.76 0.98
C LEU A 91 -8.15 -18.01 0.16
N GLN A 92 -8.86 -18.97 0.74
CA GLN A 92 -9.28 -20.18 0.03
C GLN A 92 -10.34 -19.84 -1.02
N LEU A 93 -11.32 -19.02 -0.65
CA LEU A 93 -12.33 -18.51 -1.59
C LEU A 93 -11.72 -17.70 -2.73
N LEU A 94 -10.72 -16.86 -2.46
CA LEU A 94 -9.98 -16.12 -3.48
C LEU A 94 -9.23 -17.07 -4.41
N MET A 95 -8.52 -18.08 -3.87
CA MET A 95 -7.85 -19.05 -4.71
C MET A 95 -8.84 -19.80 -5.59
N GLU A 96 -9.96 -20.27 -5.03
CA GLU A 96 -10.96 -21.05 -5.76
C GLU A 96 -11.71 -20.25 -6.82
N ARG A 97 -12.15 -19.02 -6.51
CA ARG A 97 -13.01 -18.25 -7.41
C ARG A 97 -12.24 -17.34 -8.37
N VAL A 98 -11.09 -16.83 -7.93
CA VAL A 98 -10.30 -15.87 -8.73
C VAL A 98 -9.21 -16.58 -9.50
N ILE A 99 -8.52 -17.55 -8.90
CA ILE A 99 -7.28 -18.13 -9.48
C ILE A 99 -7.52 -19.48 -10.15
N ILE A 100 -8.43 -20.32 -9.64
CA ILE A 100 -8.75 -21.58 -10.30
C ILE A 100 -9.54 -21.28 -11.57
N ARG A 101 -8.95 -21.76 -12.68
CA ARG A 101 -9.41 -21.66 -14.07
C ARG A 101 -10.91 -21.99 -14.17
N PRO A 102 -11.71 -21.27 -14.98
CA PRO A 102 -12.99 -21.82 -15.40
C PRO A 102 -12.75 -23.17 -16.10
N PRO A 103 -13.59 -24.19 -15.86
CA PRO A 103 -13.34 -25.58 -16.23
C PRO A 103 -13.40 -25.89 -17.75
N ASN A 104 -13.60 -24.89 -18.62
CA ASN A 104 -13.60 -25.15 -20.05
C ASN A 104 -12.18 -25.44 -20.56
N LYS A 105 -12.08 -26.59 -21.19
CA LYS A 105 -10.98 -27.53 -21.08
C LYS A 105 -9.98 -27.47 -22.25
N ASP A 106 -10.15 -26.55 -23.20
CA ASP A 106 -9.40 -26.60 -24.44
C ASP A 106 -8.21 -25.63 -24.41
N ASP A 107 -7.04 -26.23 -24.17
CA ASP A 107 -5.80 -26.02 -24.90
C ASP A 107 -5.47 -24.60 -25.34
N ASN A 108 -5.08 -23.80 -24.36
CA ASN A 108 -3.75 -23.21 -24.28
C ASN A 108 -3.64 -22.54 -22.91
N ILE A 109 -2.46 -22.60 -22.28
CA ILE A 109 -2.20 -21.70 -21.15
C ILE A 109 -2.34 -20.30 -21.74
N THR A 110 -3.44 -19.60 -21.44
CA THR A 110 -3.69 -18.27 -21.99
C THR A 110 -2.46 -17.42 -21.69
N GLU A 111 -1.93 -16.74 -22.71
CA GLU A 111 -0.73 -15.91 -22.61
C GLU A 111 -0.78 -14.97 -21.38
N GLY A 112 -2.00 -14.58 -20.97
CA GLY A 112 -2.31 -13.87 -19.74
C GLY A 112 -1.80 -14.55 -18.45
N PHE A 113 -2.03 -15.85 -18.25
CA PHE A 113 -1.58 -16.57 -17.05
C PHE A 113 -0.06 -16.71 -17.01
N ILE A 114 0.61 -16.84 -18.17
CA ILE A 114 2.07 -16.80 -18.25
C ILE A 114 2.58 -15.44 -17.80
N LYS A 115 1.92 -14.35 -18.22
CA LYS A 115 2.24 -12.98 -17.77
C LYS A 115 2.04 -12.83 -16.26
N VAL A 116 0.94 -13.32 -15.68
CA VAL A 116 0.71 -13.29 -14.22
C VAL A 116 1.79 -14.05 -13.47
N ARG A 117 2.15 -15.26 -13.92
CA ARG A 117 3.22 -16.07 -13.31
C ARG A 117 4.57 -15.36 -13.37
N ARG A 118 4.88 -14.72 -14.50
CA ARG A 118 6.11 -13.93 -14.68
C ARG A 118 6.11 -12.72 -13.73
N THR A 119 5.01 -11.97 -13.64
CA THR A 119 4.88 -10.85 -12.68
C THR A 119 5.06 -11.33 -11.25
N MET A 120 4.46 -12.46 -10.86
CA MET A 120 4.62 -13.02 -9.52
C MET A 120 6.09 -13.38 -9.22
N ARG A 121 6.81 -13.99 -10.17
CA ARG A 121 8.24 -14.31 -9.99
C ARG A 121 9.08 -13.05 -9.79
N TRP A 122 8.83 -12.01 -10.58
CA TRP A 122 9.51 -10.72 -10.43
C TRP A 122 9.19 -10.06 -9.08
N MET A 123 7.92 -10.07 -8.66
CA MET A 123 7.53 -9.53 -7.35
C MET A 123 8.21 -10.28 -6.20
N LEU A 124 8.30 -11.62 -6.27
CA LEU A 124 9.00 -12.42 -5.27
C LEU A 124 10.51 -12.13 -5.26
N LEU A 125 11.13 -11.96 -6.44
CA LEU A 125 12.54 -11.57 -6.55
C LEU A 125 12.78 -10.19 -5.93
N ILE A 126 11.94 -9.21 -6.25
CA ILE A 126 11.99 -7.87 -5.65
C ILE A 126 11.84 -7.97 -4.13
N CYS A 127 10.85 -8.72 -3.63
CA CYS A 127 10.68 -8.92 -2.19
C CYS A 127 11.93 -9.54 -1.54
N ALA A 128 12.57 -10.52 -2.18
CA ALA A 128 13.79 -11.12 -1.68
C ALA A 128 14.94 -10.10 -1.63
N ILE A 129 15.13 -9.31 -2.69
CA ILE A 129 16.15 -8.25 -2.73
C ILE A 129 15.90 -7.20 -1.65
N LEU A 130 14.66 -6.70 -1.52
CA LEU A 130 14.32 -5.70 -0.49
C LEU A 130 14.53 -6.25 0.91
N THR A 131 14.14 -7.51 1.16
CA THR A 131 14.35 -8.18 2.47
C THR A 131 15.84 -8.36 2.77
N MET A 132 16.65 -8.77 1.78
CA MET A 132 18.11 -8.89 1.95
C MET A 132 18.76 -7.55 2.29
N ASN A 133 18.37 -6.48 1.61
CA ASN A 133 18.87 -5.14 1.92
C ASN A 133 18.43 -4.69 3.32
N PHE A 134 17.18 -4.95 3.70
CA PHE A 134 16.66 -4.64 5.04
C PHE A 134 17.42 -5.40 6.14
N THR A 135 17.78 -6.67 5.92
CA THR A 135 18.66 -7.42 6.83
C THR A 135 20.01 -6.74 7.01
N GLY A 136 20.60 -6.24 5.92
CA GLY A 136 21.86 -5.48 5.97
C GLY A 136 21.71 -4.21 6.81
N ILE A 137 20.61 -3.46 6.63
CA ILE A 137 20.31 -2.25 7.42
C ILE A 137 20.20 -2.60 8.90
N MET A 138 19.37 -3.57 9.25
CA MET A 138 19.18 -3.99 10.65
C MET A 138 20.48 -4.50 11.29
N ALA A 139 21.32 -5.22 10.55
CA ALA A 139 22.61 -5.66 11.04
C ALA A 139 23.53 -4.48 11.35
N THR A 140 23.60 -3.47 10.47
CA THR A 140 24.40 -2.26 10.73
C THR A 140 23.81 -1.39 11.85
N PHE A 141 22.49 -1.35 11.98
CA PHE A 141 21.81 -0.63 13.05
C PHE A 141 22.16 -1.24 14.41
N VAL A 142 22.02 -2.56 14.54
CA VAL A 142 22.39 -3.31 15.75
C VAL A 142 23.84 -3.05 16.12
N VAL A 143 24.79 -3.23 15.18
CA VAL A 143 26.23 -3.03 15.45
C VAL A 143 26.57 -1.59 15.88
N ARG A 144 25.83 -0.58 15.40
CA ARG A 144 26.08 0.83 15.76
C ARG A 144 25.44 1.26 17.08
N HIS A 145 24.38 0.60 17.51
CA HIS A 145 23.55 1.04 18.64
C HIS A 145 23.56 0.06 19.82
N THR A 146 24.21 -1.10 19.71
CA THR A 146 24.40 -2.08 20.79
C THR A 146 25.01 -1.46 22.05
N ASP A 147 25.95 -0.53 21.89
CA ASP A 147 26.74 -0.01 23.02
C ASP A 147 26.02 1.09 23.83
N ASN A 148 24.88 1.60 23.36
CA ASN A 148 24.21 2.76 23.99
C ASN A 148 22.72 2.55 24.32
N TRP A 149 22.06 1.50 23.80
CA TRP A 149 20.59 1.45 23.75
C TRP A 149 19.96 0.24 24.45
N LEU A 150 20.51 -0.96 24.27
CA LEU A 150 19.90 -2.19 24.78
C LEU A 150 20.46 -2.64 26.13
N GLU A 151 21.73 -2.32 26.40
CA GLU A 151 22.46 -2.73 27.60
C GLU A 151 21.77 -2.30 28.92
N PRO A 152 21.20 -1.09 29.06
CA PRO A 152 20.61 -0.63 30.32
C PRO A 152 19.31 -1.34 30.73
N TYR A 153 18.56 -1.91 29.78
CA TYR A 153 17.19 -2.40 30.02
C TYR A 153 17.05 -3.91 29.94
N LEU A 154 17.82 -4.57 29.06
CA LEU A 154 17.76 -6.03 28.89
C LEU A 154 18.97 -6.73 29.52
N GLY A 155 20.03 -6.00 29.89
CA GLY A 155 21.21 -6.53 30.59
C GLY A 155 22.01 -7.58 29.81
N PHE A 156 21.64 -7.88 28.55
CA PHE A 156 22.22 -8.95 27.76
C PHE A 156 22.26 -8.61 26.27
N HIS A 157 23.48 -8.46 25.70
CA HIS A 157 23.75 -8.39 24.26
C HIS A 157 23.16 -9.55 23.42
N ARG A 158 22.71 -10.63 24.07
CA ARG A 158 22.20 -11.82 23.38
C ARG A 158 20.83 -11.61 22.72
N PHE A 159 20.08 -10.56 23.07
CA PHE A 159 18.75 -10.30 22.51
C PHE A 159 18.76 -9.43 21.23
N ASP A 160 19.89 -8.79 20.90
CA ASP A 160 20.04 -7.98 19.68
C ASP A 160 19.81 -8.79 18.40
N PHE A 161 20.32 -10.02 18.38
CA PHE A 161 20.11 -10.96 17.28
C PHE A 161 18.62 -11.29 17.13
N ILE A 162 17.92 -11.53 18.24
CA ILE A 162 16.48 -11.86 18.23
C ILE A 162 15.68 -10.69 17.63
N TYR A 163 16.01 -9.44 18.01
CA TYR A 163 15.39 -8.25 17.45
C TYR A 163 15.58 -8.14 15.92
N MET A 164 16.81 -8.37 15.43
CA MET A 164 17.10 -8.38 13.99
C MET A 164 16.23 -9.40 13.25
N PHE A 165 16.13 -10.62 13.77
CA PHE A 165 15.33 -11.68 13.15
C PHE A 165 13.84 -11.34 13.10
N ILE A 166 13.30 -10.76 14.18
CA ILE A 166 11.88 -10.38 14.24
C ILE A 166 11.59 -9.25 13.26
N GLY A 167 12.46 -8.24 13.19
CA GLY A 167 12.31 -7.12 12.24
C GLY A 167 12.34 -7.61 10.79
N VAL A 168 13.35 -8.40 10.42
CA VAL A 168 13.47 -8.97 9.07
C VAL A 168 12.28 -9.86 8.73
N TYR A 169 11.84 -10.70 9.67
CA TYR A 169 10.66 -11.54 9.48
C TYR A 169 9.39 -10.72 9.28
N GLY A 170 9.15 -9.72 10.13
CA GLY A 170 7.98 -8.83 10.02
C GLY A 170 7.96 -8.09 8.70
N PHE A 171 9.10 -7.55 8.29
CA PHE A 171 9.26 -6.88 7.00
C PHE A 171 9.00 -7.82 5.82
N ALA A 172 9.54 -9.04 5.86
CA ALA A 172 9.29 -10.06 4.84
C ALA A 172 7.80 -10.42 4.74
N VAL A 173 7.12 -10.59 5.88
CA VAL A 173 5.68 -10.89 5.92
C VAL A 173 4.86 -9.74 5.35
N SER A 174 5.19 -8.48 5.67
CA SER A 174 4.53 -7.31 5.09
C SER A 174 4.63 -7.29 3.55
N ASN A 175 5.83 -7.50 3.01
CA ASN A 175 6.07 -7.52 1.56
C ASN A 175 5.40 -8.72 0.86
N LEU A 176 5.37 -9.89 1.50
CA LEU A 176 4.63 -11.05 0.99
C LEU A 176 3.12 -10.82 0.97
N THR A 177 2.59 -10.11 1.97
CA THR A 177 1.16 -9.72 2.04
C THR A 177 0.79 -8.74 0.94
N LEU A 178 1.65 -7.76 0.66
CA LEU A 178 1.47 -6.88 -0.49
C LEU A 178 1.54 -7.66 -1.82
N THR A 179 2.50 -8.58 -1.95
CA THR A 179 2.62 -9.40 -3.15
C THR A 179 1.37 -10.26 -3.38
N LEU A 180 0.81 -10.83 -2.31
CA LEU A 180 -0.45 -11.57 -2.32
C LEU A 180 -1.59 -10.70 -2.89
N PHE A 181 -1.71 -9.46 -2.39
CA PHE A 181 -2.68 -8.49 -2.90
C PHE A 181 -2.44 -8.19 -4.38
N VAL A 182 -1.26 -7.73 -4.77
CA VAL A 182 -0.92 -7.33 -6.14
C VAL A 182 -1.15 -8.46 -7.14
N VAL A 183 -0.73 -9.69 -6.82
CA VAL A 183 -0.92 -10.84 -7.71
C VAL A 183 -2.41 -11.18 -7.90
N THR A 184 -3.20 -11.09 -6.84
CA THR A 184 -4.65 -11.35 -6.89
C THR A 184 -5.36 -10.33 -7.78
N VAL A 185 -5.08 -9.04 -7.57
CA VAL A 185 -5.59 -7.94 -8.38
C VAL A 185 -5.13 -8.07 -9.83
N ARG A 186 -3.86 -8.41 -10.07
CA ARG A 186 -3.32 -8.59 -11.42
C ARG A 186 -3.97 -9.77 -12.16
N CYS A 187 -4.35 -10.82 -11.45
CA CYS A 187 -5.08 -11.95 -12.02
C CYS A 187 -6.46 -11.50 -12.54
N LEU A 188 -7.21 -10.71 -11.75
CA LEU A 188 -8.47 -10.12 -12.19
C LEU A 188 -8.30 -9.19 -13.38
N TYR A 189 -7.26 -8.34 -13.37
CA TYR A 189 -6.95 -7.45 -14.50
C TYR A 189 -6.79 -8.23 -15.80
N VAL A 190 -6.06 -9.35 -15.79
CA VAL A 190 -5.85 -10.19 -16.97
C VAL A 190 -7.15 -10.82 -17.44
N GLN A 191 -7.99 -11.35 -16.54
CA GLN A 191 -9.31 -11.91 -16.89
C GLN A 191 -10.22 -10.87 -17.54
N LEU A 192 -10.22 -9.65 -17.01
CA LEU A 192 -10.99 -8.53 -17.53
C LEU A 192 -10.51 -8.06 -18.90
N LYS A 193 -9.19 -8.05 -19.10
CA LYS A 193 -8.59 -7.74 -20.40
C LYS A 193 -8.94 -8.77 -21.46
N GLU A 194 -8.86 -10.06 -21.13
CA GLU A 194 -9.27 -11.17 -22.02
C GLU A 194 -10.77 -11.07 -22.36
N PHE A 195 -11.60 -10.73 -21.37
CA PHE A 195 -13.03 -10.46 -21.58
C PHE A 195 -13.25 -9.30 -22.57
N ASN A 196 -12.59 -8.15 -22.35
CA ASN A 196 -12.71 -6.98 -23.22
C ASN A 196 -12.23 -7.28 -24.66
N GLN A 197 -11.21 -8.12 -24.83
CA GLN A 197 -10.77 -8.56 -26.15
C GLN A 197 -11.82 -9.43 -26.84
N LYS A 198 -12.41 -10.40 -26.13
CA LYS A 198 -13.51 -11.22 -26.67
C LYS A 198 -14.72 -10.37 -27.08
N LEU A 199 -15.07 -9.38 -26.26
CA LEU A 199 -16.16 -8.45 -26.56
C LEU A 199 -15.89 -7.62 -27.82
N LYS A 200 -14.67 -7.09 -27.99
CA LYS A 200 -14.27 -6.35 -29.20
C LYS A 200 -14.34 -7.22 -30.46
N VAL A 201 -13.80 -8.44 -30.40
CA VAL A 201 -13.80 -9.36 -31.55
C VAL A 201 -15.22 -9.72 -31.96
N LEU A 202 -16.09 -10.01 -30.99
CA LEU A 202 -17.48 -10.38 -31.24
C LEU A 202 -18.28 -9.23 -31.87
N LEU A 203 -18.12 -8.01 -31.39
CA LEU A 203 -18.80 -6.84 -31.97
C LEU A 203 -18.28 -6.52 -33.38
N ALA A 204 -16.97 -6.66 -33.61
CA ALA A 204 -16.38 -6.47 -34.94
C ALA A 204 -16.85 -7.53 -35.96
N THR A 205 -17.00 -8.78 -35.54
CA THR A 205 -17.53 -9.86 -36.40
C THR A 205 -19.03 -9.71 -36.66
N ALA A 206 -19.79 -9.22 -35.67
CA ALA A 206 -21.21 -8.92 -35.85
C ALA A 206 -21.48 -7.81 -36.88
N LEU A 207 -20.55 -6.86 -37.05
CA LEU A 207 -20.61 -5.82 -38.08
C LEU A 207 -20.38 -6.37 -39.50
N THR A 208 -19.58 -7.43 -39.64
CA THR A 208 -19.10 -7.94 -40.93
C THR A 208 -19.86 -9.17 -41.44
N CYS A 209 -20.39 -10.02 -40.54
CA CYS A 209 -20.99 -11.30 -40.91
C CYS A 209 -22.47 -11.41 -40.50
N LYS A 210 -23.36 -11.68 -41.46
CA LYS A 210 -24.82 -11.79 -41.24
C LYS A 210 -25.23 -13.06 -40.46
N ASP A 211 -24.44 -14.12 -40.45
CA ASP A 211 -24.82 -15.37 -39.76
C ASP A 211 -24.56 -15.31 -38.25
N VAL A 212 -23.47 -14.65 -37.84
CA VAL A 212 -23.16 -14.35 -36.43
C VAL A 212 -24.21 -13.40 -35.84
N LYS A 213 -24.80 -12.56 -36.70
CA LYS A 213 -25.86 -11.59 -36.39
C LYS A 213 -27.11 -12.25 -35.79
N LEU A 214 -27.47 -13.46 -36.23
CA LEU A 214 -28.68 -14.17 -35.81
C LEU A 214 -28.54 -14.80 -34.41
N ASN A 215 -27.31 -15.18 -34.04
CA ASN A 215 -26.98 -15.73 -32.71
C ASN A 215 -26.39 -14.68 -31.75
N LEU A 216 -26.33 -13.41 -32.14
CA LEU A 216 -25.70 -12.34 -31.38
C LEU A 216 -26.34 -12.14 -30.00
N SER A 217 -27.67 -12.24 -29.92
CA SER A 217 -28.43 -12.14 -28.67
C SER A 217 -27.96 -13.15 -27.61
N ARG A 218 -27.78 -14.42 -28.00
CA ARG A 218 -27.32 -15.48 -27.09
C ARG A 218 -25.90 -15.24 -26.62
N HIS A 219 -24.98 -14.94 -27.55
CA HIS A 219 -23.59 -14.67 -27.20
C HIS A 219 -23.42 -13.42 -26.32
N LEU A 220 -24.24 -12.39 -26.55
CA LEU A 220 -24.22 -11.18 -25.73
C LEU A 220 -24.73 -11.45 -24.32
N LEU A 221 -25.75 -12.30 -24.19
CA LEU A 221 -26.29 -12.73 -22.90
C LEU A 221 -25.26 -13.60 -22.13
N ASP A 222 -24.52 -14.47 -22.83
CA ASP A 222 -23.41 -15.22 -22.24
C ASP A 222 -22.27 -14.29 -21.77
N LEU A 223 -21.92 -13.28 -22.59
CA LEU A 223 -20.93 -12.26 -22.20
C LEU A 223 -21.41 -11.41 -21.02
N PHE A 224 -22.71 -11.13 -20.92
CA PHE A 224 -23.30 -10.46 -19.77
C PHE A 224 -23.17 -11.31 -18.50
N HIS A 225 -23.42 -12.62 -18.56
CA HIS A 225 -23.21 -13.51 -17.43
C HIS A 225 -21.73 -13.59 -17.01
N ILE A 226 -20.82 -13.62 -17.97
CA ILE A 226 -19.37 -13.57 -17.69
C ILE A 226 -19.00 -12.25 -17.01
N HIS A 227 -19.53 -11.11 -17.49
CA HIS A 227 -19.30 -9.80 -16.90
C HIS A 227 -19.81 -9.72 -15.46
N LYS A 228 -21.02 -10.24 -15.20
CA LYS A 228 -21.59 -10.32 -13.85
C LYS A 228 -20.73 -11.16 -12.92
N ASN A 229 -20.31 -12.35 -13.34
CA ASN A 229 -19.42 -13.20 -12.56
C ASN A 229 -18.08 -12.50 -12.27
N LEU A 230 -17.55 -11.73 -13.23
CA LEU A 230 -16.32 -10.98 -13.03
C LEU A 230 -16.50 -9.80 -12.06
N ALA A 231 -17.65 -9.12 -12.09
CA ALA A 231 -18.03 -8.11 -11.12
C ALA A 231 -18.12 -8.71 -9.70
N ASP A 232 -18.76 -9.87 -9.55
CA ASP A 232 -18.85 -10.59 -8.27
C ASP A 232 -17.45 -10.95 -7.72
N LYS A 233 -16.52 -11.36 -8.60
CA LYS A 233 -15.12 -11.62 -8.22
C LYS A 233 -14.37 -10.35 -7.81
N ILE A 234 -14.60 -9.22 -8.48
CA ILE A 234 -14.01 -7.92 -8.10
C ILE A 234 -14.53 -7.52 -6.72
N GLN A 235 -15.83 -7.65 -6.47
CA GLN A 235 -16.42 -7.35 -5.16
C GLN A 235 -15.87 -8.26 -4.05
N LEU A 236 -15.64 -9.54 -4.35
CA LEU A 236 -15.01 -10.46 -3.39
C LEU A 236 -13.58 -10.03 -3.03
N VAL A 237 -12.79 -9.60 -4.02
CA VAL A 237 -11.44 -9.07 -3.80
C VAL A 237 -11.51 -7.77 -3.00
N ASP A 238 -12.42 -6.87 -3.36
CA ASP A 238 -12.59 -5.60 -2.67
C ASP A 238 -12.95 -5.79 -1.19
N THR A 239 -14.03 -6.53 -0.92
CA THR A 239 -14.47 -6.83 0.45
C THR A 239 -13.39 -7.52 1.30
N THR A 240 -12.51 -8.31 0.67
CA THR A 240 -11.40 -8.96 1.37
C THR A 240 -10.29 -7.96 1.73
N PHE A 241 -9.92 -7.07 0.81
CA PHE A 241 -8.74 -6.21 0.96
C PHE A 241 -9.05 -4.75 1.34
N GLN A 242 -10.30 -4.29 1.36
CA GLN A 242 -10.68 -2.88 1.57
C GLN A 242 -10.10 -2.24 2.83
N ALA A 243 -10.05 -3.00 3.94
CA ALA A 243 -9.51 -2.50 5.21
C ALA A 243 -7.98 -2.49 5.20
N TYR A 244 -7.37 -3.47 4.54
CA TYR A 244 -5.92 -3.56 4.36
C TYR A 244 -5.40 -2.44 3.47
N THR A 245 -6.05 -2.17 2.34
CA THR A 245 -5.67 -1.08 1.42
C THR A 245 -5.80 0.27 2.10
N LEU A 246 -6.88 0.51 2.86
CA LEU A 246 -7.07 1.74 3.63
C LEU A 246 -5.95 1.93 4.66
N VAL A 247 -5.77 0.96 5.56
CA VAL A 247 -4.81 1.09 6.67
C VAL A 247 -3.37 1.19 6.16
N ASN A 248 -2.97 0.37 5.19
CA ASN A 248 -1.63 0.44 4.64
C ASN A 248 -1.39 1.70 3.81
N MET A 249 -2.42 2.29 3.20
CA MET A 249 -2.28 3.58 2.54
C MET A 249 -2.17 4.73 3.56
N SER A 250 -2.98 4.69 4.63
CA SER A 250 -2.93 5.67 5.72
C SER A 250 -1.58 5.70 6.43
N ILE A 251 -0.92 4.54 6.58
CA ILE A 251 0.43 4.46 7.15
C ILE A 251 1.48 4.70 6.06
N GLY A 252 1.31 4.17 4.86
CA GLY A 252 2.29 4.25 3.78
C GLY A 252 2.59 5.68 3.30
N ILE A 253 1.61 6.58 3.30
CA ILE A 253 1.82 8.00 2.95
C ILE A 253 2.82 8.68 3.92
N PRO A 254 2.57 8.74 5.24
CA PRO A 254 3.52 9.33 6.17
C PRO A 254 4.86 8.58 6.18
N THR A 255 4.88 7.24 6.07
CA THR A 255 6.14 6.48 5.98
C THR A 255 6.97 6.89 4.76
N SER A 256 6.33 7.12 3.60
CA SER A 256 7.00 7.56 2.38
C SER A 256 7.60 8.95 2.52
N VAL A 257 6.88 9.86 3.20
CA VAL A 257 7.38 11.22 3.50
C VAL A 257 8.60 11.15 4.41
N LEU A 258 8.52 10.37 5.50
CA LEU A 258 9.63 10.20 6.44
C LEU A 258 10.86 9.60 5.74
N ALA A 259 10.67 8.56 4.92
CA ALA A 259 11.74 7.94 4.15
C ALA A 259 12.44 8.94 3.21
N LEU A 260 11.67 9.81 2.54
CA LEU A 260 12.24 10.82 1.65
C LEU A 260 12.99 11.91 2.41
N ILE A 261 12.49 12.34 3.58
CA ILE A 261 13.20 13.29 4.46
C ILE A 261 14.52 12.69 4.95
N VAL A 262 14.52 11.43 5.38
CA VAL A 262 15.74 10.72 5.78
C VAL A 262 16.72 10.66 4.60
N PHE A 263 16.24 10.34 3.40
CA PHE A 263 17.06 10.28 2.19
C PHE A 263 17.77 11.60 1.90
N ILE A 264 17.03 12.72 1.92
CA ILE A 264 17.56 14.05 1.60
C ILE A 264 18.57 14.53 2.66
N ARG A 265 18.40 14.14 3.92
CA ARG A 265 19.28 14.55 5.04
C ARG A 265 20.63 13.82 5.08
N ARG A 266 20.81 12.72 4.32
CA ARG A 266 22.06 11.94 4.38
C ARG A 266 23.21 12.66 3.68
N ARG A 267 24.34 12.79 4.38
CA ARG A 267 25.58 13.37 3.84
C ARG A 267 26.57 12.34 3.28
N THR A 268 26.48 11.09 3.71
CA THR A 268 27.39 10.00 3.27
C THR A 268 26.73 9.10 2.26
N PHE A 269 27.47 8.67 1.22
CA PHE A 269 26.98 7.76 0.17
C PHE A 269 26.36 6.46 0.72
N LEU A 270 27.01 5.83 1.71
CA LEU A 270 26.53 4.57 2.28
C LEU A 270 25.21 4.75 3.06
N ALA A 271 25.06 5.83 3.83
CA ALA A 271 23.79 6.14 4.48
C ALA A 271 22.70 6.52 3.47
N ALA A 272 23.06 7.21 2.38
CA ALA A 272 22.14 7.55 1.28
C ALA A 272 21.66 6.28 0.54
N PHE A 273 22.51 5.27 0.40
CA PHE A 273 22.13 3.98 -0.18
C PHE A 273 21.09 3.25 0.68
N TYR A 274 21.25 3.26 2.01
CA TYR A 274 20.27 2.65 2.91
C TYR A 274 18.92 3.37 2.88
N SER A 275 18.92 4.71 2.96
CA SER A 275 17.67 5.48 2.89
C SER A 275 17.01 5.44 1.50
N LEU A 276 17.79 5.23 0.43
CA LEU A 276 17.26 4.96 -0.91
C LEU A 276 16.49 3.65 -0.93
N ASN A 277 16.97 2.60 -0.25
CA ASN A 277 16.26 1.32 -0.16
C ASN A 277 14.90 1.49 0.55
N ASP A 278 14.85 2.23 1.67
CA ASP A 278 13.59 2.50 2.37
C ASP A 278 12.61 3.30 1.51
N THR A 279 13.12 4.31 0.81
CA THR A 279 12.34 5.13 -0.13
C THR A 279 11.82 4.28 -1.30
N ALA A 280 12.66 3.39 -1.84
CA ALA A 280 12.27 2.46 -2.89
C ALA A 280 11.21 1.47 -2.43
N CYS A 281 11.32 0.95 -1.20
CA CYS A 281 10.32 0.10 -0.58
C CYS A 281 8.99 0.84 -0.44
N CYS A 282 8.97 2.01 0.17
CA CYS A 282 7.76 2.83 0.33
C CYS A 282 7.11 3.14 -1.01
N THR A 283 7.90 3.54 -2.00
CA THR A 283 7.43 3.84 -3.36
C THR A 283 6.82 2.59 -4.01
N PHE A 284 7.50 1.45 -3.93
CA PHE A 284 6.99 0.18 -4.45
C PHE A 284 5.68 -0.22 -3.79
N GLN A 285 5.56 -0.07 -2.47
CA GLN A 285 4.33 -0.36 -1.75
C GLN A 285 3.18 0.54 -2.19
N MET A 286 3.42 1.85 -2.28
CA MET A 286 2.43 2.82 -2.73
C MET A 286 2.00 2.57 -4.18
N LEU A 287 2.92 2.27 -5.08
CA LEU A 287 2.60 1.91 -6.47
C LEU A 287 1.79 0.62 -6.55
N GLY A 288 2.14 -0.40 -5.75
CA GLY A 288 1.41 -1.66 -5.66
C GLY A 288 -0.03 -1.49 -5.18
N LEU A 289 -0.23 -0.64 -4.17
CA LEU A 289 -1.55 -0.35 -3.59
C LEU A 289 -2.42 0.55 -4.46
N THR A 290 -1.84 1.32 -5.39
CA THR A 290 -2.58 2.33 -6.14
C THR A 290 -2.71 2.04 -7.63
N ILE A 291 -1.63 1.68 -8.33
CA ILE A 291 -1.64 1.46 -9.78
C ILE A 291 -2.44 0.21 -10.15
N VAL A 292 -2.21 -0.89 -9.45
CA VAL A 292 -2.79 -2.20 -9.83
C VAL A 292 -4.32 -2.17 -9.69
N PRO A 293 -4.90 -1.64 -8.59
CA PRO A 293 -6.34 -1.40 -8.50
C PRO A 293 -6.91 -0.45 -9.56
N ALA A 294 -6.21 0.67 -9.83
CA ALA A 294 -6.65 1.65 -10.82
C ALA A 294 -6.73 1.05 -12.24
N GLN A 295 -5.85 0.10 -12.57
CA GLN A 295 -5.91 -0.62 -13.85
C GLN A 295 -7.17 -1.47 -13.99
N ILE A 296 -7.65 -2.12 -12.91
CA ILE A 296 -8.92 -2.87 -12.95
C ILE A 296 -10.07 -1.92 -13.25
N TYR A 297 -10.15 -0.79 -12.53
CA TYR A 297 -11.23 0.17 -12.71
C TYR A 297 -11.30 0.70 -14.15
N MET A 298 -10.16 1.02 -14.75
CA MET A 298 -10.07 1.48 -16.15
C MET A 298 -10.52 0.41 -17.14
N GLU A 299 -10.06 -0.83 -16.99
CA GLU A 299 -10.47 -1.92 -17.89
C GLU A 299 -11.95 -2.27 -17.72
N PHE A 300 -12.48 -2.18 -16.50
CA PHE A 300 -13.91 -2.45 -16.25
C PHE A 300 -14.77 -1.43 -16.98
N ARG A 301 -14.39 -0.15 -16.89
CA ARG A 301 -15.04 0.94 -17.62
C ARG A 301 -14.86 0.83 -19.15
N SER A 302 -13.74 0.28 -19.62
CA SER A 302 -13.52 0.08 -21.05
C SER A 302 -14.57 -0.83 -21.68
N ALA A 303 -15.12 -1.81 -20.94
CA ALA A 303 -16.24 -2.63 -21.42
C ALA A 303 -17.45 -1.77 -21.83
N HIS A 304 -17.77 -0.74 -21.04
CA HIS A 304 -18.84 0.21 -21.37
C HIS A 304 -18.52 1.01 -22.64
N GLU A 305 -17.31 1.54 -22.75
CA GLU A 305 -16.87 2.31 -23.93
C GLU A 305 -16.94 1.48 -25.21
N ILE A 306 -16.57 0.20 -25.14
CA ILE A 306 -16.65 -0.74 -26.27
C ILE A 306 -18.10 -0.95 -26.70
N LEU A 307 -19.02 -1.13 -25.75
CA LEU A 307 -20.46 -1.28 -26.05
C LEU A 307 -21.06 -0.01 -26.64
N TYR A 308 -20.70 1.15 -26.10
CA TYR A 308 -21.22 2.44 -26.55
C TYR A 308 -20.70 2.83 -27.93
N ARG A 309 -19.41 2.58 -28.23
CA ARG A 309 -18.81 2.87 -29.54
C ARG A 309 -19.44 2.05 -30.67
N ASN A 310 -19.99 0.87 -30.35
CA ASN A 310 -20.68 0.01 -31.30
C ASN A 310 -22.21 0.24 -31.28
N SER A 311 -22.65 1.45 -30.95
CA SER A 311 -24.08 1.76 -30.77
C SER A 311 -24.93 1.55 -32.01
N ALA A 312 -24.34 1.68 -33.20
CA ALA A 312 -24.98 1.41 -34.49
C ALA A 312 -25.49 -0.05 -34.60
N ILE A 313 -24.84 -1.01 -33.92
CA ILE A 313 -25.30 -2.40 -33.88
C ILE A 313 -26.59 -2.56 -33.06
N TRP A 314 -26.92 -1.60 -32.18
CA TRP A 314 -28.10 -1.71 -31.33
C TRP A 314 -29.35 -1.07 -31.97
N VAL A 315 -29.16 -0.01 -32.77
CA VAL A 315 -30.27 0.83 -33.27
C VAL A 315 -31.01 0.17 -34.44
N ASP A 316 -30.31 -0.51 -35.35
CA ASP A 316 -30.90 -1.11 -36.55
C ASP A 316 -31.47 -2.54 -36.32
N TYR A 317 -31.55 -2.99 -35.07
CA TYR A 317 -31.75 -4.40 -34.72
C TYR A 317 -32.97 -4.63 -33.82
N ASP A 318 -33.40 -5.90 -33.76
CA ASP A 318 -34.53 -6.38 -32.95
C ASP A 318 -34.54 -5.77 -31.54
N THR A 319 -35.71 -5.30 -31.11
CA THR A 319 -35.99 -4.70 -29.79
C THR A 319 -35.35 -5.46 -28.63
N LYS A 320 -35.28 -6.80 -28.72
CA LYS A 320 -34.64 -7.66 -27.72
C LYS A 320 -33.13 -7.41 -27.59
N LEU A 321 -32.42 -7.26 -28.70
CA LEU A 321 -30.97 -7.03 -28.69
C LEU A 321 -30.66 -5.63 -28.12
N TYR A 322 -31.45 -4.63 -28.51
CA TYR A 322 -31.33 -3.28 -27.96
C TYR A 322 -31.51 -3.28 -26.43
N GLN A 323 -32.52 -4.01 -25.92
CA GLN A 323 -32.75 -4.15 -24.48
C GLN A 323 -31.57 -4.81 -23.76
N ILE A 324 -31.03 -5.91 -24.30
CA ILE A 324 -29.87 -6.61 -23.71
C ILE A 324 -28.63 -5.71 -23.73
N GLY A 325 -28.33 -5.08 -24.87
CA GLY A 325 -27.20 -4.16 -25.02
C GLY A 325 -27.31 -2.97 -24.06
N ARG A 326 -28.49 -2.40 -23.90
CA ARG A 326 -28.74 -1.30 -22.94
C ARG A 326 -28.62 -1.76 -21.48
N MET A 327 -29.15 -2.93 -21.13
CA MET A 327 -28.97 -3.50 -19.78
C MET A 327 -27.49 -3.77 -19.48
N PHE A 328 -26.75 -4.33 -20.44
CA PHE A 328 -25.34 -4.60 -20.30
C PHE A 328 -24.52 -3.31 -20.18
N ALA A 329 -24.78 -2.33 -21.04
CA ALA A 329 -24.14 -1.01 -20.97
C ALA A 329 -24.41 -0.32 -19.63
N LYS A 330 -25.63 -0.41 -19.10
CA LYS A 330 -25.98 0.15 -17.77
C LYS A 330 -25.28 -0.61 -16.64
N SER A 331 -25.16 -1.93 -16.73
CA SER A 331 -24.44 -2.75 -15.76
C SER A 331 -22.94 -2.46 -15.73
N ALA A 332 -22.35 -2.11 -16.88
CA ALA A 332 -20.93 -1.78 -16.98
C ALA A 332 -20.57 -0.38 -16.40
N VAL A 333 -21.57 0.48 -16.10
CA VAL A 333 -21.40 1.84 -15.56
C VAL A 333 -21.56 1.90 -14.04
N GLN A 334 -21.66 0.76 -13.35
CA GLN A 334 -21.81 0.78 -11.90
C GLN A 334 -20.60 1.43 -11.22
N ASN A 335 -20.78 2.66 -10.72
CA ASN A 335 -19.74 3.51 -10.12
C ASN A 335 -19.04 2.89 -8.89
N HIS A 336 -19.60 1.80 -8.35
CA HIS A 336 -19.09 1.11 -7.17
C HIS A 336 -18.33 -0.19 -7.50
N ILE A 337 -18.21 -0.57 -8.78
CA ILE A 337 -17.41 -1.75 -9.15
C ILE A 337 -15.96 -1.34 -9.33
N GLY A 338 -15.16 -1.61 -8.31
CA GLY A 338 -13.71 -1.40 -8.29
C GLY A 338 -13.15 -1.85 -6.95
N ILE A 339 -11.83 -1.75 -6.79
CA ILE A 339 -11.23 -1.89 -5.47
C ILE A 339 -11.29 -0.52 -4.80
N THR A 340 -11.92 -0.48 -3.64
CA THR A 340 -12.20 0.71 -2.85
C THR A 340 -11.24 0.84 -1.68
N LEU A 341 -11.03 2.07 -1.25
CA LEU A 341 -10.42 2.39 0.03
C LEU A 341 -11.52 2.38 1.10
N GLY A 342 -11.49 1.37 1.98
CA GLY A 342 -12.41 1.27 3.10
C GLY A 342 -13.89 1.12 2.74
N GLY A 343 -14.23 0.78 1.50
CA GLY A 343 -15.62 0.72 1.04
C GLY A 343 -16.20 2.05 0.52
N TYR A 344 -15.43 3.14 0.53
CA TYR A 344 -15.96 4.48 0.24
C TYR A 344 -15.52 5.04 -1.12
N ILE A 345 -14.23 4.91 -1.45
CA ILE A 345 -13.65 5.61 -2.61
C ILE A 345 -12.94 4.60 -3.51
N PRO A 346 -13.31 4.44 -4.80
CA PRO A 346 -12.57 3.58 -5.71
C PRO A 346 -11.15 4.13 -5.93
N VAL A 347 -10.16 3.23 -5.92
CA VAL A 347 -8.76 3.59 -6.18
C VAL A 347 -8.62 3.95 -7.65
N THR A 348 -8.43 5.24 -7.93
CA THR A 348 -8.33 5.80 -9.29
C THR A 348 -6.98 6.48 -9.52
N LYS A 349 -6.68 6.83 -10.79
CA LYS A 349 -5.47 7.60 -11.15
C LYS A 349 -5.40 8.95 -10.41
N SER A 350 -6.54 9.57 -10.14
CA SER A 350 -6.61 10.83 -9.41
C SER A 350 -6.06 10.69 -7.99
N LEU A 351 -6.35 9.58 -7.32
CA LEU A 351 -5.84 9.28 -5.98
C LEU A 351 -4.32 9.10 -5.98
N ILE A 352 -3.75 8.49 -7.02
CA ILE A 352 -2.29 8.40 -7.20
C ILE A 352 -1.70 9.81 -7.24
N LEU A 353 -2.27 10.67 -8.09
CA LEU A 353 -1.80 12.04 -8.26
C LEU A 353 -1.92 12.83 -6.95
N THR A 354 -3.02 12.69 -6.22
CA THR A 354 -3.22 13.34 -4.91
C THR A 354 -2.18 12.87 -3.89
N SER A 355 -1.89 11.57 -3.84
CA SER A 355 -0.86 11.05 -2.91
C SER A 355 0.53 11.59 -3.24
N ALA A 356 0.92 11.61 -4.53
CA ALA A 356 2.18 12.19 -4.96
C ALA A 356 2.25 13.71 -4.72
N SER A 357 1.14 14.42 -4.95
CA SER A 357 1.02 15.87 -4.74
C SER A 357 0.90 16.27 -3.27
N LEU A 358 0.70 15.34 -2.34
CA LEU A 358 0.81 15.61 -0.90
C LEU A 358 2.23 15.38 -0.40
N ILE A 359 2.88 14.30 -0.86
CA ILE A 359 4.24 13.94 -0.45
C ILE A 359 5.23 15.03 -0.89
N LEU A 360 5.17 15.46 -2.15
CA LEU A 360 6.19 16.35 -2.72
C LEU A 360 6.17 17.77 -2.11
N PRO A 361 5.03 18.46 -1.94
CA PRO A 361 4.97 19.76 -1.28
C PRO A 361 5.29 19.69 0.21
N TYR A 362 4.88 18.62 0.90
CA TYR A 362 5.19 18.46 2.32
C TYR A 362 6.70 18.29 2.54
N VAL A 363 7.35 17.49 1.69
CA VAL A 363 8.81 17.32 1.73
C VAL A 363 9.50 18.64 1.36
N LEU A 364 9.01 19.36 0.35
CA LEU A 364 9.55 20.68 -0.01
C LEU A 364 9.41 21.69 1.14
N LEU A 365 8.27 21.72 1.82
CA LEU A 365 8.04 22.53 3.02
C LEU A 365 9.03 22.16 4.13
N CYS A 366 9.23 20.87 4.39
CA CYS A 366 10.19 20.40 5.39
C CYS A 366 11.62 20.84 5.06
N ILE A 367 12.01 20.80 3.78
CA ILE A 367 13.32 21.29 3.33
C ILE A 367 13.43 22.80 3.54
N GLN A 368 12.42 23.57 3.16
CA GLN A 368 12.41 25.03 3.31
C GLN A 368 12.50 25.47 4.78
N LEU A 369 11.77 24.80 5.68
CA LEU A 369 11.83 25.06 7.12
C LEU A 369 13.21 24.75 7.71
N GLN A 370 13.88 23.70 7.23
CA GLN A 370 15.24 23.36 7.65
C GLN A 370 16.28 24.36 7.14
N VAL A 371 16.11 24.86 5.92
CA VAL A 371 16.98 25.89 5.34
C VAL A 371 16.83 27.20 6.12
N GLY A 372 15.61 27.58 6.51
CA GLY A 372 15.36 28.76 7.36
C GLY A 372 16.01 28.69 8.74
N SER A 373 16.10 27.51 9.34
CA SER A 373 16.76 27.30 10.65
C SER A 373 18.29 27.41 10.60
N ASN A 374 18.93 27.23 9.44
CA ASN A 374 20.38 27.32 9.32
C ASN A 374 20.87 28.77 9.09
N TYR A 375 19.98 29.70 8.74
CA TYR A 375 20.33 31.11 8.54
C TYR A 375 20.15 31.99 9.78
N SER A 376 19.60 31.46 10.88
CA SER A 376 19.51 32.17 12.18
C SER A 376 20.78 32.04 13.03
N VAL A 377 21.83 31.37 12.55
CA VAL A 377 23.16 31.34 13.18
C VAL A 377 24.15 32.13 12.32
N LEU A 378 23.97 33.46 12.29
CA LEU A 378 25.06 34.36 11.90
C LEU A 378 26.03 34.50 13.10
N PRO A 379 27.36 34.49 12.88
CA PRO A 379 28.31 34.73 13.95
C PRO A 379 28.30 36.23 14.25
N PHE A 380 27.56 36.64 15.29
CA PHE A 380 27.75 37.98 15.84
C PHE A 380 29.11 38.01 16.56
N SER A 381 30.14 38.46 15.85
CA SER A 381 31.34 39.00 16.46
C SER A 381 30.98 40.31 17.18
N HIS A 382 30.92 40.30 18.50
CA HIS A 382 31.68 41.25 19.31
C HIS A 382 31.50 40.96 20.81
N SER A 383 32.65 41.01 21.47
CA SER A 383 32.95 41.23 22.89
C SER A 383 31.85 41.83 23.78
N ASP A 384 31.86 41.32 25.01
CA ASP A 384 31.52 41.93 26.30
C ASP A 384 30.08 41.84 26.82
N GLY A 385 29.98 41.34 28.06
CA GLY A 385 28.92 41.73 29.00
C GLY A 385 28.00 40.61 29.48
N TYR A 386 28.35 40.02 30.64
CA TYR A 386 27.41 39.36 31.54
C TYR A 386 26.15 40.22 31.77
N ARG A 387 24.93 39.72 31.44
CA ARG A 387 23.69 39.85 32.23
C ARG A 387 22.45 39.20 31.59
N ASN A 388 21.83 38.30 32.36
CA ASN A 388 20.39 37.97 32.48
C ASN A 388 19.59 37.56 31.22
N SER A 389 19.52 36.25 31.00
CA SER A 389 18.67 35.54 30.03
C SER A 389 17.22 35.29 30.52
N SER A 390 16.56 36.29 31.10
CA SER A 390 15.16 36.17 31.54
C SER A 390 14.20 37.24 31.01
N THR A 391 14.65 38.18 30.16
CA THR A 391 13.82 39.30 29.67
C THR A 391 13.57 39.29 28.16
N LEU A 392 14.10 38.31 27.42
CA LEU A 392 13.93 38.23 25.95
C LEU A 392 12.62 37.54 25.52
N LEU A 393 12.00 36.75 26.41
CA LEU A 393 10.73 36.06 26.12
C LEU A 393 9.48 36.90 26.45
N GLU A 394 9.60 37.93 27.28
CA GLU A 394 8.46 38.83 27.60
C GLU A 394 8.23 39.91 26.54
N ASN A 395 9.26 40.33 25.80
CA ASN A 395 9.12 41.41 24.82
C ASN A 395 8.59 40.98 23.44
N ILE A 396 8.57 39.68 23.13
CA ILE A 396 8.02 39.18 21.85
C ILE A 396 6.52 38.89 21.96
N ILE A 397 6.00 38.66 23.17
CA ILE A 397 4.58 38.32 23.39
C ILE A 397 3.70 39.58 23.50
N LEU A 398 4.28 40.77 23.73
CA LEU A 398 3.52 42.01 23.95
C LEU A 398 3.39 42.95 22.73
N THR A 399 4.02 42.66 21.59
CA THR A 399 3.97 43.56 20.42
C THR A 399 2.92 43.23 19.35
N ASP A 400 2.26 42.07 19.41
CA ASP A 400 1.30 41.62 18.37
C ASP A 400 -0.19 41.65 18.78
N LEU A 401 -0.53 42.32 19.88
CA LEU A 401 -1.93 42.52 20.31
C LEU A 401 -2.27 44.01 20.44
N VAL A 402 -2.22 44.74 19.32
CA VAL A 402 -2.92 46.04 19.21
C VAL A 402 -3.78 46.03 17.94
N TRP A 403 -5.08 45.89 18.15
CA TRP A 403 -6.14 46.01 17.16
C TRP A 403 -6.30 47.49 16.72
N PRO A 404 -6.62 47.79 15.45
CA PRO A 404 -6.74 49.18 15.00
C PRO A 404 -8.14 49.72 15.34
N SER A 405 -8.24 50.61 16.33
CA SER A 405 -9.45 51.40 16.56
C SER A 405 -9.33 52.81 15.98
N ASN A 406 -10.20 53.11 15.02
CA ASN A 406 -10.57 54.43 14.52
C ASN A 406 -10.60 55.53 15.59
N ARG A 407 -10.10 56.74 15.26
CA ARG A 407 -10.81 58.04 15.43
C ARG A 407 -10.01 59.24 14.89
N SER A 408 -10.62 59.88 13.87
CA SER A 408 -10.81 61.33 13.66
C SER A 408 -10.05 62.36 14.53
N SER A 409 -9.31 63.26 13.84
CA SER A 409 -9.20 64.76 13.94
C SER A 409 -9.28 65.47 15.32
N PRO A 410 -8.65 66.67 15.54
CA PRO A 410 -8.55 67.78 14.57
C PRO A 410 -7.32 68.73 14.61
N LEU A 411 -7.23 69.54 13.54
CA LEU A 411 -6.74 70.93 13.40
C LEU A 411 -5.85 71.57 14.49
N LYS A 412 -4.72 72.12 14.03
CA LYS A 412 -4.14 73.48 14.24
C LYS A 412 -2.69 73.43 13.73
N LYS A 413 -2.14 74.36 12.95
CA LYS A 413 -2.52 75.71 12.54
C LYS A 413 -1.84 76.01 11.21
#